data_AF-A0A1B9NUP0-F1
#
_entry.id   AF-A0A1B9NUP0-F1
#
_cell.length_a   1.000
_cell.length_b   1.000
_cell.length_c   1.000
_cell.angle_alpha   90.00
_cell.angle_beta   90.00
_cell.angle_gamma   90.00
#
_symmetry.space_group_name_H-M   'P 1'
#
loop_
_entity.id
_entity.type
_entity.pdbx_description
1 polymer ?
#
loop_
_entity_poly.entity_id
_entity_poly.type
_entity_poly.pdbx_seq_one_letter_code
_entity_poly.pdbx_strand_id
1 'polypeptide(L)'
;MEISIKPPKGMKTVMVDNKPIGYVRDVADRNEAARLAQELIKSKGLWRDISKSESIYNQAQSFANTSAYLYERDLKSLPRNPQSIAPFVVNAAFSAEMYLKCLQEINGQISESHVLTALFKSLPNKVKDKINKTSKKLESQYQIEQGILFKEHLKNINHAFVNWRYIYEKSNENVNIQQTIFVLQVLHEVSAIECGLKT
;
A
#
# COMPACT_ATOMS: atom_id res chain seq x y z
N MET A 1 7.75 25.35 22.74
CA MET A 1 7.09 26.26 21.78
C MET A 1 6.47 25.39 20.71
N GLU A 2 5.14 25.31 20.63
CA GLU A 2 4.47 24.53 19.58
C GLU A 2 4.60 25.26 18.24
N ILE A 3 4.96 24.52 17.19
CA ILE A 3 5.13 25.06 15.85
C ILE A 3 3.76 25.07 15.19
N SER A 4 3.28 26.24 14.76
CA SER A 4 2.00 26.39 14.07
C SER A 4 2.04 25.72 12.69
N ILE A 5 0.93 25.10 12.27
CA ILE A 5 0.75 24.58 10.91
C ILE A 5 0.74 25.74 9.89
N LYS A 6 0.24 26.92 10.28
CA LYS A 6 0.23 28.11 9.44
C LYS A 6 1.57 28.83 9.57
N PRO A 7 2.39 28.88 8.50
CA PRO A 7 3.71 29.49 8.56
C PRO A 7 3.64 31.02 8.51
N PRO A 8 4.71 31.72 8.92
CA PRO A 8 4.89 33.14 8.63
C PRO A 8 4.85 33.44 7.12
N LYS A 9 4.59 34.71 6.76
CA LYS A 9 4.56 35.14 5.35
C LYS A 9 5.92 34.84 4.68
N GLY A 10 5.88 34.25 3.49
CA GLY A 10 7.07 33.89 2.72
C GLY A 10 7.76 32.59 3.17
N MET A 11 7.10 31.81 4.03
CA MET A 11 7.60 30.52 4.48
C MET A 11 6.61 29.38 4.21
N LYS A 12 7.13 28.16 4.18
CA LYS A 12 6.37 26.91 4.16
C LYS A 12 6.67 26.07 5.39
N THR A 13 5.64 25.44 5.93
CA THR A 13 5.75 24.48 7.03
C THR A 13 6.36 23.18 6.51
N VAL A 14 7.37 22.68 7.21
CA VAL A 14 7.93 21.34 6.98
C VAL A 14 7.29 20.38 7.97
N MET A 15 6.78 19.26 7.45
CA MET A 15 6.05 18.26 8.21
C MET A 15 6.86 16.96 8.24
N VAL A 16 6.94 16.32 9.41
CA VAL A 16 7.41 14.94 9.58
C VAL A 16 6.36 14.22 10.42
N ASP A 17 5.90 13.05 9.98
CA ASP A 17 4.85 12.26 10.62
C ASP A 17 3.60 13.08 10.99
N ASN A 18 3.13 13.90 10.03
CA ASN A 18 2.01 14.83 10.19
C ASN A 18 2.15 15.87 11.32
N LYS A 19 3.39 16.10 11.80
CA LYS A 19 3.69 17.13 12.80
C LYS A 19 4.54 18.25 12.19
N PRO A 20 4.21 19.52 12.45
CA PRO A 20 5.04 20.64 12.00
C PRO A 20 6.35 20.65 12.78
N ILE A 21 7.48 20.61 12.07
CA ILE A 21 8.81 20.60 12.67
C ILE A 21 9.55 21.93 12.52
N GLY A 22 9.05 22.83 11.67
CA GLY A 22 9.58 24.17 11.48
C GLY A 22 9.17 24.76 10.13
N TYR A 23 9.87 25.80 9.73
CA TYR A 23 9.58 26.55 8.52
C TYR A 23 10.83 26.67 7.65
N VAL A 24 10.62 26.64 6.33
CA VAL A 24 11.63 26.97 5.32
C VAL A 24 11.12 28.09 4.44
N ARG A 25 12.01 28.77 3.72
CA ARG A 25 11.61 29.80 2.74
C ARG A 25 10.72 29.17 1.67
N ASP A 26 9.62 29.85 1.32
CA ASP A 26 8.81 29.45 0.18
C ASP A 26 9.51 29.88 -1.11
N VAL A 27 9.98 28.91 -1.88
CA VAL A 27 10.72 29.10 -3.13
C VAL A 27 9.99 28.41 -4.28
N ALA A 28 10.10 28.97 -5.49
CA ALA A 28 9.41 28.44 -6.67
C ALA A 28 10.07 27.14 -7.21
N ASP A 29 11.39 27.03 -7.08
CA ASP A 29 12.14 25.83 -7.51
C ASP A 29 11.86 24.66 -6.56
N ARG A 30 11.37 23.55 -7.13
CA ARG A 30 11.01 22.34 -6.38
C ARG A 30 12.22 21.63 -5.78
N ASN A 31 13.34 21.62 -6.48
CA ASN A 31 14.58 20.98 -6.00
C ASN A 31 15.16 21.76 -4.82
N GLU A 32 15.15 23.09 -4.92
CA GLU A 32 15.60 23.95 -3.83
C GLU A 32 14.66 23.84 -2.61
N ALA A 33 13.34 23.81 -2.82
CA ALA A 33 12.38 23.59 -1.74
C ALA A 33 12.62 22.25 -1.02
N ALA A 34 12.88 21.18 -1.77
CA ALA A 34 13.20 19.87 -1.22
C ALA A 34 14.51 19.88 -0.43
N ARG A 35 15.55 20.54 -0.95
CA ARG A 35 16.85 20.69 -0.26
C ARG A 35 16.70 21.41 1.07
N LEU A 36 15.99 22.55 1.10
CA LEU A 36 15.75 23.31 2.33
C LEU A 36 14.97 22.50 3.37
N ALA A 37 13.93 21.77 2.94
CA ALA A 37 13.18 20.89 3.84
C ALA A 37 14.07 19.77 4.39
N GLN A 38 14.89 19.15 3.55
CA GLN A 38 15.82 18.10 3.96
C GLN A 38 16.87 18.61 4.96
N GLU A 39 17.43 19.79 4.75
CA GLU A 39 18.38 20.41 5.69
C GLU A 39 17.74 20.69 7.04
N LEU A 40 16.50 21.17 7.06
CA LEU A 40 15.76 21.37 8.31
C LEU A 40 15.49 20.04 9.03
N ILE A 41 15.11 18.99 8.29
CA ILE A 41 14.86 17.66 8.86
C ILE A 41 16.16 17.08 9.44
N LYS A 42 17.27 17.18 8.70
CA LYS A 42 18.61 16.72 9.14
C LYS A 42 19.11 17.48 10.37
N SER A 43 19.00 18.81 10.37
CA SER A 43 19.44 19.64 11.52
C SER A 43 18.67 19.34 12.81
N LYS A 44 17.45 18.81 12.70
CA LYS A 44 16.64 18.37 13.84
C LYS A 44 16.87 16.93 14.26
N GLY A 45 17.78 16.21 13.59
CA GLY A 45 18.00 14.78 13.84
C GLY A 45 16.80 13.91 13.47
N LEU A 46 15.89 14.42 12.65
CA LEU A 46 14.66 13.73 12.21
C LEU A 46 14.84 13.05 10.86
N TRP A 47 16.00 13.19 10.23
CA TRP A 47 16.29 12.54 8.96
C TRP A 47 16.52 11.05 9.17
N ARG A 48 15.84 10.25 8.38
CA ARG A 48 16.05 8.81 8.31
C ARG A 48 16.15 8.40 6.86
N ASP A 49 17.13 7.56 6.56
CA ASP A 49 17.23 6.96 5.25
C ASP A 49 16.12 5.91 5.09
N ILE A 50 15.38 6.03 3.99
CA ILE A 50 14.30 5.11 3.65
C ILE A 50 14.91 3.96 2.84
N SER A 51 14.75 2.74 3.34
CA SER A 51 15.22 1.56 2.61
C SER A 51 14.44 1.37 1.30
N LYS A 52 15.02 0.62 0.35
CA LYS A 52 14.31 0.26 -0.89
C LYS A 52 13.03 -0.54 -0.60
N SER A 53 13.07 -1.50 0.33
CA SER A 53 11.89 -2.24 0.78
C SER A 53 10.80 -1.33 1.34
N GLU A 54 11.18 -0.34 2.16
CA GLU A 54 10.21 0.62 2.69
C GLU A 54 9.66 1.53 1.59
N SER A 55 10.46 1.89 0.58
CA SER A 55 9.97 2.65 -0.57
C SER A 55 8.92 1.85 -1.36
N ILE A 56 9.15 0.55 -1.57
CA ILE A 56 8.18 -0.36 -2.21
C ILE A 56 6.92 -0.48 -1.34
N TYR A 57 7.07 -0.62 -0.02
CA TYR A 57 5.95 -0.64 0.93
C TYR A 57 5.11 0.64 0.86
N ASN A 58 5.76 1.82 0.89
CA ASN A 58 5.07 3.12 0.82
C ASN A 58 4.31 3.28 -0.50
N GLN A 59 4.87 2.79 -1.61
CA GLN A 59 4.16 2.72 -2.88
C GLN A 59 2.94 1.79 -2.79
N ALA A 60 3.10 0.57 -2.28
CA ALA A 60 2.00 -0.37 -2.06
C ALA A 60 0.87 0.25 -1.23
N GLN A 61 1.22 0.93 -0.14
CA GLN A 61 0.28 1.61 0.75
C GLN A 61 -0.49 2.71 0.02
N SER A 62 0.16 3.46 -0.86
CA SER A 62 -0.47 4.54 -1.60
C SER A 62 -1.60 4.01 -2.50
N PHE A 63 -1.36 2.93 -3.23
CA PHE A 63 -2.38 2.24 -4.03
C PHE A 63 -3.46 1.56 -3.17
N ALA A 64 -3.09 0.95 -2.03
CA ALA A 64 -4.06 0.40 -1.09
C ALA A 64 -5.01 1.48 -0.55
N ASN A 65 -4.48 2.65 -0.19
CA ASN A 65 -5.26 3.77 0.32
C ASN A 65 -6.22 4.32 -0.75
N THR A 66 -5.78 4.40 -2.01
CA THR A 66 -6.67 4.76 -3.12
C THR A 66 -7.80 3.74 -3.29
N SER A 67 -7.49 2.44 -3.22
CA SER A 67 -8.50 1.38 -3.25
C SER A 67 -9.49 1.50 -2.09
N ALA A 68 -9.00 1.70 -0.86
CA ALA A 68 -9.83 1.90 0.33
C ALA A 68 -10.73 3.13 0.21
N TYR A 69 -10.19 4.26 -0.28
CA TYR A 69 -10.96 5.47 -0.53
C TYR A 69 -12.12 5.23 -1.51
N LEU A 70 -11.87 4.53 -2.61
CA LEU A 70 -12.91 4.17 -3.58
C LEU A 70 -13.95 3.22 -2.97
N TYR A 71 -13.51 2.26 -2.15
CA TYR A 71 -14.44 1.36 -1.47
C TYR A 71 -15.38 2.13 -0.54
N GLU A 72 -14.83 2.94 0.37
CA GLU A 72 -15.59 3.70 1.36
C GLU A 72 -16.55 4.69 0.71
N ARG A 73 -16.12 5.38 -0.35
CA ARG A 73 -16.93 6.38 -1.04
C ARG A 73 -18.04 5.76 -1.91
N ASP A 74 -17.72 4.69 -2.65
CA ASP A 74 -18.51 4.30 -3.83
C ASP A 74 -19.04 2.85 -3.82
N LEU A 75 -18.37 1.93 -3.10
CA LEU A 75 -18.62 0.49 -3.24
C LEU A 75 -19.17 -0.18 -1.97
N LYS A 76 -19.04 0.49 -0.82
CA LYS A 76 -19.49 0.00 0.48
C LYS A 76 -21.02 -0.04 0.60
N SER A 77 -21.70 0.97 0.07
CA SER A 77 -23.17 1.12 0.13
C SER A 77 -23.84 0.71 -1.17
N LEU A 78 -25.13 0.35 -1.09
CA LEU A 78 -25.97 0.11 -2.26
C LEU A 78 -26.84 1.34 -2.57
N PRO A 79 -27.07 1.69 -3.85
CA PRO A 79 -26.45 1.08 -5.03
C PRO A 79 -24.97 1.45 -5.15
N ARG A 80 -24.14 0.51 -5.62
CA ARG A 80 -22.71 0.78 -5.85
C ARG A 80 -22.54 1.69 -7.06
N ASN A 81 -21.59 2.61 -7.00
CA ASN A 81 -21.17 3.37 -8.18
C ASN A 81 -20.23 2.50 -9.05
N PRO A 82 -20.66 2.08 -10.25
CA PRO A 82 -19.89 1.15 -11.08
C PRO A 82 -18.58 1.76 -11.62
N GLN A 83 -18.49 3.10 -11.70
CA GLN A 83 -17.29 3.77 -12.20
C GLN A 83 -16.05 3.54 -11.32
N SER A 84 -16.26 3.19 -10.05
CA SER A 84 -15.16 2.98 -9.10
C SER A 84 -14.69 1.54 -9.02
N ILE A 85 -15.38 0.59 -9.65
CA ILE A 85 -15.02 -0.84 -9.55
C ILE A 85 -13.67 -1.10 -10.23
N ALA A 86 -13.49 -0.74 -11.50
CA ALA A 86 -12.23 -1.00 -12.19
C ALA A 86 -11.04 -0.28 -11.54
N PRO A 87 -11.12 1.01 -11.17
CA PRO A 87 -10.07 1.67 -10.41
C PRO A 87 -9.79 1.00 -9.05
N PHE A 88 -10.82 0.57 -8.31
CA PHE A 88 -10.65 -0.15 -7.04
C PHE A 88 -9.82 -1.43 -7.24
N VAL A 89 -10.17 -2.24 -8.23
CA VAL A 89 -9.52 -3.53 -8.48
C VAL A 89 -8.09 -3.35 -8.97
N VAL A 90 -7.85 -2.43 -9.90
CA VAL A 90 -6.50 -2.18 -10.44
C VAL A 90 -5.57 -1.69 -9.35
N ASN A 91 -6.02 -0.74 -8.51
CA ASN A 91 -5.22 -0.24 -7.38
C ASN A 91 -4.97 -1.36 -6.36
N ALA A 92 -5.97 -2.18 -6.04
CA ALA A 92 -5.80 -3.29 -5.11
C ALA A 92 -4.82 -4.35 -5.63
N ALA A 93 -4.99 -4.80 -6.87
CA ALA A 93 -4.12 -5.83 -7.44
C ALA A 93 -2.67 -5.36 -7.53
N PHE A 94 -2.44 -4.09 -7.91
CA PHE A 94 -1.10 -3.52 -7.97
C PHE A 94 -0.50 -3.34 -6.57
N SER A 95 -1.29 -2.93 -5.58
CA SER A 95 -0.84 -2.87 -4.18
C SER A 95 -0.43 -4.24 -3.65
N ALA A 96 -1.21 -5.29 -3.92
CA ALA A 96 -0.85 -6.67 -3.56
C ALA A 96 0.47 -7.11 -4.21
N GLU A 97 0.69 -6.77 -5.48
CA GLU A 97 1.98 -7.02 -6.17
C GLU A 97 3.13 -6.32 -5.43
N MET A 98 2.97 -5.04 -5.10
CA MET A 98 4.01 -4.25 -4.45
C MET A 98 4.32 -4.76 -3.04
N TYR A 99 3.32 -5.16 -2.25
CA TYR A 99 3.58 -5.78 -0.95
C TYR A 99 4.36 -7.10 -1.07
N LEU A 100 4.01 -7.96 -2.03
CA LEU A 100 4.76 -9.20 -2.27
C LEU A 100 6.21 -8.91 -2.70
N LYS A 101 6.41 -7.89 -3.56
CA LYS A 101 7.74 -7.41 -3.97
C LYS A 101 8.53 -6.77 -2.82
N CYS A 102 7.86 -6.11 -1.89
CA CYS A 102 8.47 -5.60 -0.66
C CYS A 102 9.02 -6.76 0.19
N LEU A 103 8.19 -7.77 0.44
CA LEU A 103 8.60 -8.96 1.21
C LEU A 103 9.77 -9.70 0.53
N GLN A 104 9.74 -9.79 -0.80
CA GLN A 104 10.82 -10.30 -1.63
C GLN A 104 12.14 -9.52 -1.45
N GLU A 105 12.08 -8.19 -1.55
CA GLU A 105 13.24 -7.30 -1.36
C GLU A 105 13.86 -7.47 0.04
N ILE A 106 13.04 -7.52 1.09
CA ILE A 106 13.50 -7.74 2.47
C ILE A 106 14.25 -9.07 2.60
N ASN A 107 13.86 -10.08 1.83
CA ASN A 107 14.46 -11.41 1.85
C ASN A 107 15.52 -11.63 0.75
N GLY A 108 15.98 -10.54 0.10
CA GLY A 108 17.10 -10.56 -0.84
C GLY A 108 16.81 -11.16 -2.22
N GLN A 109 15.54 -11.34 -2.59
CA GLN A 109 15.15 -11.88 -3.90
C GLN A 109 13.95 -11.14 -4.46
N ILE A 110 14.17 -10.21 -5.42
CA ILE A 110 13.07 -9.60 -6.16
C ILE A 110 12.82 -10.35 -7.45
N SER A 111 11.55 -10.68 -7.72
CA SER A 111 11.17 -11.29 -8.99
C SER A 111 10.69 -10.24 -9.98
N GLU A 112 11.02 -10.43 -11.25
CA GLU A 112 10.45 -9.65 -12.35
C GLU A 112 9.00 -10.05 -12.69
N SER A 113 8.47 -11.10 -12.06
CA SER A 113 7.08 -11.52 -12.29
C SER A 113 6.08 -10.46 -11.85
N HIS A 114 4.94 -10.42 -12.54
CA HIS A 114 3.75 -9.65 -12.16
C HIS A 114 2.60 -10.57 -11.72
N VAL A 115 2.85 -11.88 -11.65
CA VAL A 115 1.84 -12.87 -11.30
C VAL A 115 1.86 -13.08 -9.79
N LEU A 116 0.82 -12.65 -9.08
CA LEU A 116 0.77 -12.62 -7.62
C LEU A 116 1.08 -13.98 -6.97
N THR A 117 0.54 -15.07 -7.52
CA THR A 117 0.79 -16.42 -7.03
C THR A 117 2.24 -16.88 -7.25
N ALA A 118 2.90 -16.43 -8.32
CA ALA A 118 4.32 -16.70 -8.55
C ALA A 118 5.20 -15.91 -7.57
N LEU A 119 4.85 -14.63 -7.34
CA LEU A 119 5.50 -13.79 -6.34
C LEU A 119 5.38 -14.42 -4.95
N PHE A 120 4.17 -14.81 -4.53
CA PHE A 120 3.95 -15.50 -3.26
C PHE A 120 4.73 -16.83 -3.18
N LYS A 121 4.74 -17.64 -4.24
CA LYS A 121 5.46 -18.93 -4.26
C LYS A 121 6.96 -18.75 -4.00
N SER A 122 7.56 -17.69 -4.54
CA SER A 122 8.99 -17.39 -4.39
C SER A 122 9.38 -16.90 -2.98
N LEU A 123 8.42 -16.51 -2.14
CA LEU A 123 8.73 -16.09 -0.78
C LEU A 123 9.29 -17.26 0.05
N PRO A 124 10.23 -16.98 0.99
CA PRO A 124 10.69 -17.97 1.96
C PRO A 124 9.54 -18.56 2.78
N ASN A 125 9.66 -19.83 3.17
CA ASN A 125 8.63 -20.52 3.98
C ASN A 125 8.28 -19.74 5.26
N LYS A 126 9.30 -19.21 5.96
CA LYS A 126 9.11 -18.38 7.16
C LYS A 126 8.18 -17.17 6.92
N VAL A 127 8.25 -16.54 5.74
CA VAL A 127 7.38 -15.40 5.40
C VAL A 127 5.98 -15.89 5.04
N LYS A 128 5.88 -16.98 4.27
CA LYS A 128 4.57 -17.61 3.95
C LYS A 128 3.84 -18.07 5.20
N ASP A 129 4.55 -18.56 6.20
CA ASP A 129 3.98 -18.96 7.50
C ASP A 129 3.45 -17.75 8.27
N LYS A 130 4.17 -16.62 8.27
CA LYS A 130 3.67 -15.35 8.83
C LYS A 130 2.40 -14.88 8.12
N ILE A 131 2.38 -14.91 6.79
CA ILE A 131 1.19 -14.58 5.99
C ILE A 131 0.01 -15.47 6.35
N ASN A 132 0.18 -16.80 6.39
CA ASN A 132 -0.92 -17.70 6.75
C ASN A 132 -1.39 -17.50 8.21
N LYS A 133 -0.48 -17.20 9.14
CA LYS A 133 -0.84 -16.90 10.53
C LYS A 133 -1.65 -15.60 10.63
N THR A 134 -1.23 -14.54 9.95
CA THR A 134 -1.96 -13.27 9.89
C THR A 134 -3.31 -13.44 9.19
N SER A 135 -3.35 -14.20 8.09
CA SER A 135 -4.58 -14.59 7.38
C SER A 135 -5.61 -15.20 8.33
N LYS A 136 -5.22 -16.22 9.11
CA LYS A 136 -6.10 -16.87 10.10
C LYS A 136 -6.57 -15.93 11.21
N LYS A 137 -5.73 -14.97 11.63
CA LYS A 137 -6.10 -13.99 12.66
C LYS A 137 -7.19 -13.02 12.15
N LEU A 138 -7.18 -12.72 10.86
CA LEU A 138 -8.03 -11.69 10.27
C LEU A 138 -9.28 -12.24 9.57
N GLU A 139 -9.30 -13.52 9.17
CA GLU A 139 -10.35 -14.07 8.30
C GLU A 139 -11.78 -13.89 8.83
N SER A 140 -11.97 -13.93 10.15
CA SER A 140 -13.27 -13.74 10.80
C SER A 140 -13.83 -12.33 10.70
N GLN A 141 -13.00 -11.33 10.33
CA GLN A 141 -13.39 -9.93 10.17
C GLN A 141 -13.97 -9.63 8.78
N TYR A 142 -13.85 -10.58 7.85
CA TYR A 142 -14.22 -10.41 6.44
C TYR A 142 -15.27 -11.45 6.02
N GLN A 143 -16.12 -11.08 5.06
CA GLN A 143 -17.11 -11.99 4.48
C GLN A 143 -16.45 -12.86 3.39
N ILE A 144 -15.60 -13.79 3.82
CA ILE A 144 -14.81 -14.69 2.97
C ILE A 144 -14.92 -16.13 3.46
N GLU A 145 -14.50 -17.06 2.61
CA GLU A 145 -14.28 -18.46 3.02
C GLU A 145 -13.14 -18.53 4.05
N GLN A 146 -13.40 -19.17 5.19
CA GLN A 146 -12.45 -19.27 6.30
C GLN A 146 -11.73 -20.62 6.30
N GLY A 147 -10.57 -20.68 6.94
CA GLY A 147 -9.82 -21.92 7.14
C GLY A 147 -9.07 -22.42 5.90
N ILE A 148 -9.11 -21.69 4.79
CA ILE A 148 -8.34 -21.99 3.59
C ILE A 148 -6.96 -21.31 3.61
N LEU A 149 -6.06 -21.75 2.73
CA LEU A 149 -4.73 -21.17 2.63
C LEU A 149 -4.79 -19.78 1.97
N PHE A 150 -3.96 -18.85 2.44
CA PHE A 150 -3.89 -17.49 1.88
C PHE A 150 -3.67 -17.48 0.35
N LYS A 151 -2.90 -18.44 -0.17
CA LYS A 151 -2.64 -18.58 -1.62
C LYS A 151 -3.92 -18.77 -2.43
N GLU A 152 -4.95 -19.40 -1.86
CA GLU A 152 -6.24 -19.61 -2.51
C GLU A 152 -6.99 -18.27 -2.59
N HIS A 153 -6.90 -17.44 -1.56
CA HIS A 153 -7.43 -16.09 -1.63
C HIS A 153 -6.76 -15.24 -2.71
N LEU A 154 -5.43 -15.40 -2.85
CA LEU A 154 -4.63 -14.66 -3.81
C LEU A 154 -4.94 -15.03 -5.27
N LYS A 155 -5.32 -16.29 -5.55
CA LYS A 155 -5.67 -16.75 -6.92
C LYS A 155 -6.79 -15.90 -7.55
N ASN A 156 -7.77 -15.47 -6.76
CA ASN A 156 -8.93 -14.73 -7.28
C ASN A 156 -8.59 -13.33 -7.78
N ILE A 157 -7.44 -12.76 -7.38
CA ILE A 157 -6.98 -11.45 -7.86
C ILE A 157 -5.71 -11.54 -8.72
N ASN A 158 -5.24 -12.76 -9.02
CA ASN A 158 -3.93 -13.04 -9.62
C ASN A 158 -3.68 -12.32 -10.96
N HIS A 159 -4.70 -12.18 -11.78
CA HIS A 159 -4.64 -11.51 -13.09
C HIS A 159 -5.48 -10.22 -13.13
N ALA A 160 -5.99 -9.78 -11.98
CA ALA A 160 -6.98 -8.71 -11.94
C ALA A 160 -6.40 -7.38 -12.44
N PHE A 161 -5.10 -7.11 -12.20
CA PHE A 161 -4.43 -5.93 -12.73
C PHE A 161 -4.48 -5.85 -14.27
N VAL A 162 -4.31 -6.97 -14.97
CA VAL A 162 -4.36 -6.98 -16.44
C VAL A 162 -5.81 -6.97 -16.92
N ASN A 163 -6.65 -7.83 -16.37
CA ASN A 163 -8.04 -7.99 -16.83
C ASN A 163 -8.86 -6.71 -16.65
N TRP A 164 -8.70 -6.02 -15.52
CA TRP A 164 -9.56 -4.89 -15.18
C TRP A 164 -9.15 -3.57 -15.84
N ARG A 165 -7.92 -3.45 -16.35
CA ARG A 165 -7.50 -2.28 -17.14
C ARG A 165 -8.22 -2.19 -18.48
N TYR A 166 -8.55 -3.34 -19.05
CA TYR A 166 -9.23 -3.46 -20.35
C TYR A 166 -10.56 -4.20 -20.19
N ILE A 167 -11.28 -3.92 -19.09
CA ILE A 167 -12.52 -4.62 -18.77
C ILE A 167 -13.60 -4.45 -19.86
N TYR A 168 -13.54 -3.35 -20.63
CA TYR A 168 -14.42 -3.10 -21.77
C TYR A 168 -14.24 -4.12 -22.91
N GLU A 169 -13.13 -4.86 -22.95
CA GLU A 169 -12.86 -5.92 -23.95
C GLU A 169 -13.45 -7.27 -23.52
N LYS A 170 -14.00 -7.38 -22.30
CA LYS A 170 -14.57 -8.60 -21.75
C LYS A 170 -16.09 -8.55 -21.79
N SER A 171 -16.72 -9.71 -22.00
CA SER A 171 -18.18 -9.86 -21.92
C SER A 171 -18.69 -9.81 -20.48
N ASN A 172 -17.91 -10.36 -19.54
CA ASN A 172 -18.12 -10.24 -18.10
C ASN A 172 -16.79 -10.46 -17.35
N GLU A 173 -16.72 -9.97 -16.12
CA GLU A 173 -15.68 -10.28 -15.15
C GLU A 173 -16.25 -10.07 -13.76
N ASN A 174 -15.73 -10.79 -12.77
CA ASN A 174 -16.20 -10.68 -11.39
C ASN A 174 -15.03 -10.46 -10.45
N VAL A 175 -15.28 -9.73 -9.37
CA VAL A 175 -14.33 -9.56 -8.28
C VAL A 175 -15.04 -9.66 -6.94
N ASN A 176 -14.45 -10.40 -6.01
CA ASN A 176 -14.91 -10.40 -4.63
C ASN A 176 -14.24 -9.25 -3.88
N ILE A 177 -14.97 -8.16 -3.66
CA ILE A 177 -14.46 -6.95 -2.97
C ILE A 177 -13.93 -7.29 -1.57
N GLN A 178 -14.67 -8.08 -0.78
CA GLN A 178 -14.29 -8.43 0.60
C GLN A 178 -13.00 -9.24 0.62
N GLN A 179 -12.87 -10.21 -0.29
CA GLN A 179 -11.65 -11.00 -0.43
C GLN A 179 -10.47 -10.16 -0.90
N THR A 180 -10.67 -9.21 -1.81
CA THR A 180 -9.61 -8.29 -2.25
C THR A 180 -9.11 -7.43 -1.09
N ILE A 181 -10.01 -6.86 -0.29
CA ILE A 181 -9.63 -6.05 0.90
C ILE A 181 -8.90 -6.92 1.92
N PHE A 182 -9.38 -8.15 2.16
CA PHE A 182 -8.72 -9.10 3.04
C PHE A 182 -7.27 -9.39 2.61
N VAL A 183 -7.06 -9.66 1.32
CA VAL A 183 -5.71 -9.90 0.77
C VAL A 183 -4.80 -8.70 1.01
N LEU A 184 -5.30 -7.48 0.77
CA LEU A 184 -4.55 -6.26 1.04
C LEU A 184 -4.20 -6.10 2.52
N GLN A 185 -5.14 -6.33 3.43
CA GLN A 185 -4.91 -6.18 4.86
C GLN A 185 -3.84 -7.15 5.37
N VAL A 186 -3.93 -8.43 4.98
CA VAL A 186 -2.93 -9.43 5.37
C VAL A 186 -1.54 -9.06 4.88
N LEU A 187 -1.42 -8.66 3.60
CA LEU A 187 -0.14 -8.29 3.01
C LEU A 187 0.42 -7.00 3.60
N HIS A 188 -0.44 -6.01 3.89
CA HIS A 188 -0.08 -4.78 4.58
C HIS A 188 0.53 -5.08 5.96
N GLU A 189 -0.18 -5.82 6.81
CA GLU A 189 0.27 -6.12 8.18
C GLU A 189 1.63 -6.83 8.19
N VAL A 190 1.78 -7.86 7.35
CA VAL A 190 3.03 -8.62 7.30
C VAL A 190 4.17 -7.76 6.74
N SER A 191 3.94 -7.01 5.66
CA SER A 191 4.98 -6.15 5.07
C SER A 191 5.44 -5.06 6.02
N ALA A 192 4.50 -4.43 6.74
CA ALA A 192 4.80 -3.41 7.73
C ALA A 192 5.66 -3.97 8.88
N ILE A 193 5.28 -5.15 9.41
CA ILE A 193 6.06 -5.84 10.46
C ILE A 193 7.47 -6.18 9.95
N GLU A 194 7.61 -6.73 8.74
CA GLU A 194 8.93 -7.06 8.19
C GLU A 194 9.77 -5.81 7.89
N CYS A 195 9.14 -4.66 7.60
CA CYS A 195 9.82 -3.37 7.49
C CYS A 195 10.18 -2.74 8.84
N GLY A 196 9.79 -3.34 9.97
CA GLY A 196 9.98 -2.77 11.31
C GLY A 196 9.08 -1.58 11.61
N LEU A 197 7.97 -1.45 10.88
CA LEU A 197 6.97 -0.39 11.07
C LEU A 197 5.93 -0.83 12.12
N LYS A 198 5.35 0.16 12.79
CA LYS A 198 4.23 -0.09 13.71
C LYS A 198 2.93 -0.22 12.91
N THR A 199 2.21 -1.31 13.13
CA THR A 199 0.87 -1.60 12.58
C THR A 199 -0.20 -1.45 13.62
#